data_AF-A0A928ENU0-F1
#
_entry.id   AF-A0A928ENU0-F1
#
_cell.length_a   1.000
_cell.length_b   1.000
_cell.length_c   1.000
_cell.angle_alpha   90.00
_cell.angle_beta   90.00
_cell.angle_gamma   90.00
#
_symmetry.space_group_name_H-M   'P 1'
#
loop_
_entity.id
_entity.type
_entity.pdbx_description
1 polymer ?
#
loop_
_entity_poly.entity_id
_entity_poly.type
_entity_poly.pdbx_seq_one_letter_code
_entity_poly.pdbx_strand_id
1 'polypeptide(L)'
;MQSWKHLNTLDALVVALCRDYVRRQVAISKGGMSKRTLTEYKYLNSSIFEAVSEIVGEFDAKIYIDEIGGMIGYAKSEFGYRMSEGTYKSYKRNITYNIAKKLHLAD
;
A
#
# COMPACT_ATOMS: atom_id res chain seq x y z
N MET A 1 1.53 -16.72 22.53
CA MET A 1 2.72 -16.17 21.83
C MET A 1 2.63 -16.43 20.31
N GLN A 2 1.49 -16.08 19.67
CA GLN A 2 1.20 -16.35 18.23
C GLN A 2 1.00 -15.07 17.39
N SER A 3 0.97 -13.88 18.01
CA SER A 3 0.61 -12.62 17.35
C SER A 3 1.67 -12.08 16.37
N TRP A 4 2.96 -12.35 16.59
CA TRP A 4 4.04 -11.73 15.80
C TRP A 4 4.24 -12.32 14.39
N LYS A 5 3.88 -13.59 14.16
CA LYS A 5 4.06 -14.23 12.85
C LYS A 5 3.00 -13.77 11.83
N HIS A 6 1.77 -13.53 12.28
CA HIS A 6 0.68 -13.05 11.42
C HIS A 6 0.88 -11.60 10.96
N LEU A 7 1.42 -10.73 11.83
CA LEU A 7 1.78 -9.36 11.49
C LEU A 7 2.81 -9.29 10.35
N ASN A 8 3.80 -10.20 10.33
CA ASN A 8 4.83 -10.23 9.29
C ASN A 8 4.31 -10.71 7.92
N THR A 9 3.28 -11.56 7.88
CA THR A 9 2.72 -12.07 6.61
C THR A 9 1.78 -11.05 5.97
N LEU A 10 0.96 -10.37 6.78
CA LEU A 10 0.05 -9.34 6.30
C LEU A 10 0.82 -8.14 5.72
N ASP A 11 1.83 -7.67 6.46
CA ASP A 11 2.70 -6.57 6.00
C ASP A 11 3.39 -6.94 4.69
N ALA A 12 3.91 -8.17 4.56
CA ALA A 12 4.55 -8.64 3.34
C ALA A 12 3.58 -8.66 2.14
N LEU A 13 2.32 -9.06 2.36
CA LEU A 13 1.29 -9.07 1.31
C LEU A 13 0.94 -7.64 0.86
N VAL A 14 0.72 -6.73 1.81
CA VAL A 14 0.44 -5.31 1.48
C VAL A 14 1.62 -4.68 0.74
N VAL A 15 2.86 -4.95 1.17
CA VAL A 15 4.07 -4.48 0.48
C VAL A 15 4.13 -5.01 -0.94
N ALA A 16 3.87 -6.31 -1.15
CA ALA A 16 3.85 -6.90 -2.49
C ALA A 16 2.77 -6.28 -3.39
N LEU A 17 1.58 -6.04 -2.83
CA LEU A 17 0.49 -5.38 -3.54
C LEU A 17 0.84 -3.94 -3.91
N CYS A 18 1.40 -3.16 -3.00
CA CYS A 18 1.85 -1.79 -3.29
C CYS A 18 2.97 -1.76 -4.33
N ARG A 19 3.93 -2.68 -4.25
CA ARG A 19 5.03 -2.80 -5.22
C ARG A 19 4.51 -3.05 -6.64
N ASP A 20 3.46 -3.85 -6.78
CA ASP A 20 2.85 -4.16 -8.08
C ASP A 20 1.86 -3.08 -8.58
N TYR A 21 1.64 -2.02 -7.82
CA TYR A 21 0.61 -1.01 -8.11
C TYR A 21 0.78 -0.37 -9.49
N VAL A 22 1.98 0.15 -9.79
CA VAL A 22 2.30 0.80 -11.07
C VAL A 22 2.21 -0.20 -12.22
N ARG A 23 2.69 -1.43 -12.01
CA ARG A 23 2.58 -2.51 -13.02
C ARG A 23 1.12 -2.78 -13.38
N ARG A 24 0.22 -2.84 -12.39
CA ARG A 24 -1.22 -2.99 -12.62
C ARG A 24 -1.84 -1.76 -13.29
N GLN A 25 -1.44 -0.54 -12.95
CA GLN A 25 -1.91 0.67 -13.63
C GLN A 25 -1.57 0.67 -15.13
N VAL A 26 -0.33 0.31 -15.48
CA VAL A 26 0.11 0.19 -16.87
C VAL A 26 -0.64 -0.92 -17.60
N ALA A 27 -0.88 -2.05 -16.94
CA ALA A 27 -1.65 -3.13 -17.53
C ALA A 27 -3.10 -2.70 -17.82
N ILE A 28 -3.76 -2.01 -16.88
CA ILE A 28 -5.11 -1.47 -17.05
C ILE A 28 -5.17 -0.52 -18.26
N SER A 29 -4.18 0.37 -18.42
CA SER A 29 -4.19 1.36 -19.51
C SER A 29 -3.92 0.74 -20.89
N LYS A 30 -3.07 -0.29 -20.96
CA LYS A 30 -2.75 -1.00 -22.22
C LYS A 30 -3.87 -1.93 -22.69
N GLY A 31 -4.70 -2.43 -21.77
CA GLY A 31 -5.75 -3.40 -22.10
C GLY A 31 -5.20 -4.79 -22.44
N GLY A 32 -5.98 -5.61 -23.15
CA GLY A 32 -5.55 -6.95 -23.60
C GLY A 32 -5.64 -8.07 -22.54
N MET A 33 -6.24 -7.80 -21.38
CA MET A 33 -6.46 -8.78 -20.32
C MET A 33 -7.92 -9.26 -20.27
N SER A 34 -8.14 -10.39 -19.61
CA SER A 34 -9.50 -10.90 -19.38
C SER A 34 -10.33 -9.91 -18.55
N LYS A 35 -11.67 -9.92 -18.74
CA LYS A 35 -12.58 -9.09 -17.94
C LYS A 35 -12.40 -9.31 -16.44
N ARG A 36 -12.19 -10.57 -16.03
CA ARG A 36 -11.94 -10.94 -14.63
C ARG A 36 -10.69 -10.27 -14.09
N THR A 37 -9.57 -10.39 -14.81
CA THR A 37 -8.28 -9.76 -14.43
C THR A 37 -8.39 -8.24 -14.36
N LEU A 38 -9.09 -7.62 -15.32
CA LEU A 38 -9.31 -6.18 -15.33
C LEU A 38 -10.08 -5.72 -14.10
N THR A 39 -11.16 -6.42 -13.74
CA THR A 39 -11.96 -6.11 -12.54
C THR A 39 -11.12 -6.23 -11.28
N GLU A 40 -10.34 -7.31 -11.16
CA GLU A 40 -9.46 -7.53 -10.00
C GLU A 40 -8.38 -6.44 -9.87
N TYR A 41 -7.71 -6.10 -10.97
CA TYR A 41 -6.65 -5.08 -10.95
C TYR A 41 -7.21 -3.70 -10.61
N LYS A 42 -8.39 -3.35 -11.14
CA LYS A 42 -9.08 -2.11 -10.79
C LYS A 42 -9.43 -2.07 -9.30
N TYR A 43 -10.03 -3.14 -8.78
CA TYR A 43 -10.35 -3.24 -7.35
C TYR A 43 -9.11 -3.07 -6.47
N LEU A 44 -8.05 -3.84 -6.72
CA LEU A 44 -6.82 -3.75 -5.93
C LEU A 44 -6.24 -2.33 -5.95
N ASN A 45 -6.13 -1.70 -7.13
CA ASN A 45 -5.54 -0.37 -7.22
C ASN A 45 -6.45 0.73 -6.67
N SER A 46 -7.77 0.64 -6.82
CA SER A 46 -8.69 1.62 -6.21
C SER A 46 -8.68 1.50 -4.69
N SER A 47 -8.78 0.28 -4.15
CA SER A 47 -8.78 0.05 -2.69
C SER A 47 -7.47 0.50 -2.04
N ILE A 48 -6.31 0.23 -2.66
CA ILE A 48 -5.02 0.73 -2.17
C ILE A 48 -4.99 2.26 -2.21
N PHE A 49 -5.39 2.87 -3.32
CA PHE A 49 -5.35 4.33 -3.47
C PHE A 49 -6.27 5.04 -2.47
N GLU A 50 -7.49 4.54 -2.29
CA GLU A 50 -8.45 5.06 -1.31
C GLU A 50 -7.91 4.91 0.11
N ALA A 51 -7.40 3.73 0.47
CA ALA A 51 -6.84 3.48 1.81
C ALA A 51 -5.70 4.44 2.18
N VAL A 52 -4.84 4.74 1.21
CA VAL A 52 -3.71 5.66 1.42
C VAL A 52 -4.21 7.11 1.44
N SER A 53 -5.10 7.48 0.50
CA SER A 53 -5.65 8.84 0.39
C SER A 53 -6.45 9.27 1.62
N GLU A 54 -7.13 8.35 2.29
CA GLU A 54 -7.83 8.64 3.56
C GLU A 54 -6.89 9.12 4.68
N ILE A 55 -5.60 8.79 4.59
CA ILE A 55 -4.60 9.11 5.61
C ILE A 55 -3.75 10.31 5.19
N VAL A 56 -3.32 10.36 3.92
CA VAL A 56 -2.33 11.35 3.43
C VAL A 56 -2.90 12.35 2.43
N GLY A 57 -4.15 12.18 1.99
CA GLY A 57 -4.74 12.93 0.89
C GLY A 57 -4.35 12.39 -0.50
N GLU A 58 -5.17 12.70 -1.50
CA GLU A 58 -5.02 12.16 -2.86
C GLU A 58 -3.71 12.61 -3.55
N PHE A 59 -3.27 13.85 -3.27
CA PHE A 59 -2.09 14.43 -3.90
C PHE A 59 -0.82 13.65 -3.58
N ASP A 60 -0.72 13.20 -2.33
CA ASP A 60 0.45 12.50 -1.81
C ASP A 60 0.34 10.98 -1.98
N ALA A 61 -0.87 10.43 -2.15
CA ALA A 61 -1.12 8.99 -2.07
C ALA A 61 -0.17 8.10 -2.90
N LYS A 62 0.17 8.52 -4.12
CA LYS A 62 1.11 7.75 -4.97
C LYS A 62 2.51 7.62 -4.38
N ILE A 63 3.04 8.70 -3.81
CA ILE A 63 4.37 8.72 -3.19
C ILE A 63 4.39 7.66 -2.07
N TYR A 64 3.35 7.64 -1.24
CA TYR A 64 3.26 6.74 -0.10
C TYR A 64 3.04 5.28 -0.51
N ILE A 65 2.30 5.02 -1.58
CA ILE A 65 2.19 3.66 -2.15
C ILE A 65 3.57 3.14 -2.56
N ASP A 66 4.37 3.97 -3.23
CA ASP A 66 5.71 3.60 -3.67
C ASP A 66 6.65 3.37 -2.47
N GLU A 67 6.60 4.20 -1.43
CA GLU A 67 7.42 4.01 -0.22
C GLU A 67 7.09 2.71 0.54
N ILE A 68 5.82 2.32 0.58
CA ILE A 68 5.38 1.05 1.18
C ILE A 68 5.88 -0.12 0.33
N GLY A 69 5.65 -0.08 -0.99
CA GLY A 69 6.09 -1.15 -1.91
C GLY A 69 7.61 -1.30 -2.01
N GLY A 70 8.34 -0.20 -1.90
CA GLY A 70 9.80 -0.14 -1.94
C GLY A 70 10.48 -0.53 -0.64
N MET A 71 9.74 -0.75 0.45
CA MET A 71 10.29 -0.95 1.79
C MET A 71 11.28 0.16 2.18
N ILE A 72 11.01 1.39 1.74
CA ILE A 72 11.90 2.52 1.99
C ILE A 72 11.96 2.75 3.50
N GLY A 73 13.17 2.90 4.04
CA GLY A 73 13.41 3.20 5.45
C GLY A 73 13.32 4.71 5.73
N TYR A 74 13.14 5.07 7.00
CA TYR A 74 12.99 6.45 7.48
C TYR A 74 13.98 7.44 6.82
N ALA A 75 15.28 7.13 6.84
CA ALA A 75 16.33 8.02 6.35
C ALA A 75 16.32 8.29 4.82
N LYS A 76 15.54 7.53 4.06
CA LYS A 76 15.44 7.67 2.59
C LYS A 76 14.03 8.01 2.12
N SER A 77 13.13 8.20 3.07
CA SER A 77 11.71 8.41 2.82
C SER A 77 11.41 9.90 2.86
N GLU A 78 10.66 10.37 1.87
CA GLU A 78 10.09 11.72 1.85
C GLU A 78 9.21 11.95 3.08
N PHE A 79 8.50 10.91 3.51
CA PHE A 79 7.75 10.89 4.75
C PHE A 79 8.66 11.06 5.98
N GLY A 80 9.80 10.36 6.01
CA GLY A 80 10.79 10.45 7.08
C GLY A 80 11.42 11.84 7.23
N TYR A 81 11.62 12.58 6.14
CA TYR A 81 12.14 13.96 6.20
C TYR A 81 11.21 14.95 6.90
N ARG A 82 9.90 14.68 6.94
CA ARG A 82 8.88 15.60 7.44
C ARG A 82 8.50 15.36 8.90
N MET A 83 9.01 14.31 9.54
CA MET A 83 8.62 13.96 10.92
C MET A 83 9.64 13.10 11.67
N SER A 84 9.37 12.82 12.94
CA SER A 84 10.19 11.91 13.74
C SER A 84 10.12 10.46 13.26
N GLU A 85 11.16 9.67 13.52
CA GLU A 85 11.18 8.24 13.18
C GLU A 85 10.05 7.45 13.85
N GLY A 86 9.68 7.82 15.08
CA GLY A 86 8.57 7.19 15.80
C GLY A 86 7.23 7.44 15.10
N THR A 87 6.96 8.69 14.75
CA THR A 87 5.78 9.08 13.97
C THR A 87 5.76 8.37 12.62
N TYR A 88 6.90 8.33 11.94
CA TYR A 88 7.08 7.64 10.67
C TYR A 88 6.66 6.16 10.75
N LYS A 89 7.20 5.43 11.74
CA LYS A 89 6.90 4.00 11.92
C LYS A 89 5.43 3.76 12.24
N SER A 90 4.85 4.59 13.11
CA SER A 90 3.44 4.49 13.50
C SER A 90 2.51 4.69 12.30
N TYR A 91 2.81 5.68 11.49
CA TYR A 91 1.97 6.05 10.36
C TYR A 91 2.11 5.06 9.19
N LYS A 92 3.31 4.55 8.91
CA LYS A 92 3.50 3.45 7.94
C LYS A 92 2.71 2.20 8.33
N ARG A 93 2.68 1.87 9.63
CA ARG A 93 1.84 0.78 10.15
C ARG A 93 0.36 1.07 9.97
N ASN A 94 -0.08 2.30 10.26
CA ASN A 94 -1.48 2.70 10.07
C ASN A 94 -1.92 2.59 8.61
N ILE A 95 -1.10 3.08 7.66
CA ILE A 95 -1.40 2.95 6.23
C ILE A 95 -1.46 1.48 5.81
N THR A 96 -0.49 0.67 6.24
CA THR A 96 -0.45 -0.77 5.94
C THR A 96 -1.71 -1.48 6.46
N TYR A 97 -2.12 -1.15 7.69
CA TYR A 97 -3.36 -1.66 8.29
C TYR A 97 -4.61 -1.21 7.53
N ASN A 98 -4.71 0.07 7.14
CA ASN A 98 -5.87 0.57 6.41
C ASN A 98 -6.01 -0.09 5.03
N ILE A 99 -4.88 -0.31 4.33
CA ILE A 99 -4.85 -1.06 3.07
C ILE A 99 -5.34 -2.49 3.30
N ALA A 100 -4.80 -3.18 4.32
CA ALA A 100 -5.22 -4.53 4.65
C ALA A 100 -6.73 -4.63 4.93
N LYS A 101 -7.27 -3.68 5.70
CA LYS A 101 -8.70 -3.61 6.02
C LYS A 101 -9.57 -3.39 4.77
N LYS A 102 -9.20 -2.44 3.91
CA LYS A 102 -9.92 -2.14 2.65
C LYS A 102 -9.90 -3.33 1.67
N LEU A 103 -8.88 -4.16 1.76
CA LEU A 103 -8.73 -5.39 0.97
C LEU A 103 -9.29 -6.64 1.66
N HIS A 104 -9.92 -6.49 2.83
CA HIS A 104 -10.46 -7.60 3.61
C HIS A 104 -9.41 -8.67 3.97
N LEU A 105 -8.16 -8.24 4.19
CA LEU A 105 -7.04 -9.08 4.62
C LEU A 105 -6.86 -9.09 6.15
N ALA A 106 -7.52 -8.17 6.84
CA ALA A 106 -7.55 -8.02 8.30
C ALA A 106 -8.95 -7.60 8.75
N ASP A 107 -9.35 -8.04 9.94
CA ASP A 107 -10.64 -7.74 10.58
C ASP A 107 -10.67 -6.36 11.26
#